data_AF-A0A957ZNX4-F1
#
_entry.id   AF-A0A957ZNX4-F1
#
_cell.length_a   1.000
_cell.length_b   1.000
_cell.length_c   1.000
_cell.angle_alpha   90.00
_cell.angle_beta   90.00
_cell.angle_gamma   90.00
#
_symmetry.space_group_name_H-M   'P 1'
#
loop_
_entity.id
_entity.type
_entity.pdbx_description
1 polymer ?
#
loop_
_entity_poly.entity_id
_entity_poly.type
_entity_poly.pdbx_seq_one_letter_code
_entity_poly.pdbx_strand_id
1 'polypeptide(L)'
;MDLQGDGTRPLLDLSALVTRGDVEAAKLFWTVNTMPPNAVDWLDRSLVAGSVTQGRALVRGDLDNWPFNDDSGRFEARADLHDLELAYLHDWPSGDKLDVVARFINDGMQAHASSGRSMGVAVDNVDATIANFHEPVLVLAIDGKARGAVLLSYLRATPIGAQHAA
;
A
#
# COMPACT_ATOMS: atom_id res chain seq x y z
N MET A 1 -1.09 20.01 -18.65
CA MET A 1 -2.52 19.93 -18.28
C MET A 1 -3.27 20.81 -19.24
N ASP A 2 -4.07 20.21 -20.12
CA ASP A 2 -4.95 20.94 -21.03
C ASP A 2 -6.39 20.83 -20.52
N LEU A 3 -7.03 21.98 -20.29
CA LEU A 3 -8.39 22.06 -19.77
C LEU A 3 -9.32 22.32 -20.95
N GLN A 4 -9.91 21.25 -21.50
CA GLN A 4 -10.65 21.28 -22.77
C GLN A 4 -11.96 22.12 -22.70
N GLY A 5 -12.44 22.45 -21.50
CA GLY A 5 -13.50 23.45 -21.29
C GLY A 5 -14.90 23.06 -21.83
N ASP A 6 -15.07 21.81 -22.25
CA ASP A 6 -16.26 21.24 -22.89
C ASP A 6 -17.10 20.35 -21.94
N GLY A 7 -16.70 20.24 -20.67
CA GLY A 7 -17.35 19.40 -19.66
C GLY A 7 -16.81 17.97 -19.56
N THR A 8 -15.84 17.59 -20.39
CA THR A 8 -15.09 16.32 -20.29
C THR A 8 -13.97 16.39 -19.26
N ARG A 9 -13.45 15.25 -18.81
CA ARG A 9 -12.27 15.26 -17.92
C ARG A 9 -11.03 15.67 -18.72
N PRO A 10 -10.05 16.32 -18.07
CA PRO A 10 -8.91 16.88 -18.80
C PRO A 10 -7.94 15.81 -19.28
N LEU A 11 -7.23 16.13 -20.36
CA LEU A 11 -6.02 15.43 -20.76
C LEU A 11 -4.91 15.75 -19.76
N LEU A 12 -4.37 14.70 -19.15
CA LEU A 12 -3.36 14.83 -18.11
C LEU A 12 -2.01 14.31 -18.63
N ASP A 13 -0.95 15.05 -18.36
CA ASP A 13 0.44 14.64 -18.54
C ASP A 13 1.22 15.25 -17.38
N LEU A 14 1.38 14.47 -16.32
CA LEU A 14 2.07 14.88 -15.10
C LEU A 14 3.11 13.83 -14.73
N SER A 15 4.24 14.33 -14.22
CA SER A 15 5.24 13.51 -13.54
C SER A 15 5.62 14.18 -12.24
N ALA A 16 5.85 13.37 -11.21
CA ALA A 16 6.27 13.81 -9.90
C ALA A 16 7.41 12.93 -9.40
N LEU A 17 8.36 13.54 -8.70
CA LEU A 17 9.48 12.88 -8.06
C LEU A 17 9.53 13.32 -6.59
N VAL A 18 9.69 12.34 -5.71
CA VAL A 18 9.89 12.54 -4.28
C VAL A 18 11.22 11.92 -3.91
N THR A 19 12.19 12.74 -3.50
CA THR A 19 13.54 12.26 -3.15
C THR A 19 13.63 11.82 -1.69
N ARG A 20 12.77 12.34 -0.82
CA ARG A 20 12.61 11.94 0.57
C ARG A 20 11.28 12.46 1.10
N GLY A 21 10.63 11.72 1.98
CA GLY A 21 9.47 12.18 2.71
C GLY A 21 9.15 11.25 3.88
N ASP A 22 8.39 11.76 4.85
CA ASP A 22 7.86 10.95 5.94
C ASP A 22 6.57 10.26 5.45
N VAL A 23 6.37 9.01 5.84
CA VAL A 23 5.20 8.23 5.45
C VAL A 23 3.91 8.89 5.95
N GLU A 24 3.97 9.52 7.10
CA GLU A 24 2.87 10.25 7.73
C GLU A 24 2.41 11.44 6.89
N ALA A 25 3.32 12.07 6.14
CA ALA A 25 2.99 13.18 5.26
C ALA A 25 2.12 12.73 4.07
N ALA A 26 2.12 11.44 3.73
CA ALA A 26 1.31 10.90 2.64
C ALA A 26 -0.20 11.13 2.86
N LYS A 27 -0.63 11.24 4.12
CA LYS A 27 -2.03 11.51 4.52
C LYS A 27 -2.60 12.81 3.96
N LEU A 28 -1.73 13.76 3.63
CA LEU A 28 -2.11 15.04 3.03
C LEU A 28 -2.50 14.92 1.53
N PHE A 29 -2.25 13.77 0.91
CA PHE A 29 -2.34 13.59 -0.54
C PHE A 29 -3.35 12.52 -0.98
N TRP A 30 -4.14 11.97 -0.04
CA TRP A 30 -5.21 11.04 -0.40
C TRP A 30 -6.28 11.72 -1.25
N THR A 31 -6.69 11.06 -2.32
CA THR A 31 -7.80 11.51 -3.16
C THR A 31 -9.13 11.16 -2.49
N VAL A 32 -9.43 11.82 -1.37
CA VAL A 32 -10.58 11.52 -0.49
C VAL A 32 -11.94 11.61 -1.19
N ASN A 33 -12.03 12.34 -2.29
CA ASN A 33 -13.26 12.46 -3.08
C ASN A 33 -13.48 11.26 -4.03
N THR A 34 -12.49 10.40 -4.21
CA THR A 34 -12.52 9.28 -5.17
C THR A 34 -12.29 7.93 -4.49
N MET A 35 -11.54 7.91 -3.38
CA MET A 35 -11.30 6.69 -2.61
C MET A 35 -12.50 6.37 -1.70
N PRO A 36 -12.85 5.08 -1.54
CA PRO A 36 -13.80 4.65 -0.53
C PRO A 36 -13.36 5.11 0.88
N PRO A 37 -14.28 5.61 1.74
CA PRO A 37 -13.91 6.11 3.07
C PRO A 37 -13.17 5.09 3.94
N ASN A 38 -13.59 3.82 3.88
CA ASN A 38 -12.93 2.72 4.60
C ASN A 38 -11.48 2.47 4.13
N ALA A 39 -11.16 2.76 2.87
CA ALA A 39 -9.80 2.65 2.36
C ALA A 39 -8.93 3.79 2.90
N VAL A 40 -9.47 5.02 2.95
CA VAL A 40 -8.79 6.17 3.55
C VAL A 40 -8.55 5.94 5.04
N ASP A 41 -9.57 5.50 5.79
CA ASP A 41 -9.45 5.17 7.21
C ASP A 41 -8.41 4.06 7.46
N TRP A 42 -8.34 3.08 6.56
CA TRP A 42 -7.31 2.05 6.63
C TRP A 42 -5.92 2.66 6.41
N LEU A 43 -5.71 3.46 5.36
CA LEU A 43 -4.42 4.10 5.08
C LEU A 43 -3.96 4.99 6.23
N ASP A 44 -4.85 5.81 6.78
CA ASP A 44 -4.54 6.75 7.85
C ASP A 44 -4.13 6.06 9.16
N ARG A 45 -4.75 4.93 9.46
CA ARG A 45 -4.42 4.12 10.64
C ARG A 45 -3.19 3.25 10.40
N SER A 46 -3.13 2.60 9.23
CA SER A 46 -2.18 1.53 8.97
C SER A 46 -0.78 2.05 8.69
N LEU A 47 -0.64 3.21 8.04
CA LEU A 47 0.65 3.86 7.82
C LEU A 47 1.02 4.69 9.06
N VAL A 48 1.72 4.05 10.01
CA VAL A 48 2.02 4.62 11.33
C VAL A 48 3.24 5.53 11.28
N ALA A 49 4.37 5.01 10.80
CA ALA A 49 5.64 5.71 10.72
C ALA A 49 6.53 5.11 9.64
N GLY A 50 7.53 5.87 9.20
CA GLY A 50 8.57 5.40 8.29
C GLY A 50 9.00 6.47 7.31
N SER A 51 9.88 6.12 6.37
CA SER A 51 10.38 7.08 5.39
C SER A 51 10.21 6.58 3.95
N VAL A 52 9.76 7.48 3.08
CA VAL A 52 9.87 7.32 1.64
C VAL A 52 11.28 7.74 1.25
N THR A 53 12.07 6.79 0.75
CA THR A 53 13.43 7.04 0.28
C THR A 53 13.48 7.42 -1.18
N GLN A 54 12.56 6.91 -1.99
CA GLN A 54 12.33 7.32 -3.38
C GLN A 54 10.85 7.16 -3.75
N GLY A 55 10.28 8.19 -4.36
CA GLY A 55 8.94 8.17 -4.90
C GLY A 55 8.92 8.69 -6.32
N ARG A 56 8.13 8.06 -7.19
CA ARG A 56 7.85 8.56 -8.53
C ARG A 56 6.40 8.31 -8.89
N ALA A 57 5.79 9.26 -9.57
CA ALA A 57 4.47 9.10 -10.13
C ALA A 57 4.44 9.67 -11.55
N LEU A 58 3.71 9.00 -12.43
CA LEU A 58 3.41 9.42 -13.79
C LEU A 58 1.93 9.18 -14.03
N VAL A 59 1.29 10.14 -14.68
CA VAL A 59 -0.02 9.92 -15.28
C VAL A 59 -0.06 10.63 -16.62
N ARG A 60 -0.41 9.87 -17.64
CA ARG A 60 -0.57 10.37 -19.01
C ARG A 60 -1.80 9.75 -19.64
N GLY A 61 -2.71 10.58 -20.16
CA GLY A 61 -3.90 10.12 -20.87
C GLY A 61 -5.13 10.97 -20.57
N ASP A 62 -6.19 10.71 -21.33
CA ASP A 62 -7.49 11.35 -21.12
C ASP A 62 -8.22 10.69 -19.94
N LEU A 63 -8.49 11.45 -18.89
CA LEU A 63 -9.11 10.93 -17.67
C LEU A 63 -10.56 10.41 -17.86
N ASP A 64 -11.18 10.67 -19.00
CA ASP A 64 -12.45 10.01 -19.38
C ASP A 64 -12.26 8.51 -19.61
N ASN A 65 -11.05 8.07 -19.98
CA ASN A 65 -10.71 6.66 -20.19
C ASN A 65 -10.09 5.99 -18.96
N TRP A 66 -10.02 6.67 -17.81
CA TRP A 66 -9.55 6.06 -16.56
C TRP A 66 -10.35 4.79 -16.24
N PRO A 67 -9.71 3.65 -15.89
CA PRO A 67 -8.31 3.48 -15.48
C PRO A 67 -7.32 3.06 -16.58
N PHE A 68 -7.58 3.38 -17.85
CA PHE A 68 -6.68 3.10 -18.99
C PHE A 68 -6.43 1.60 -19.25
N ASN A 69 -7.46 0.77 -19.06
CA ASN A 69 -7.38 -0.68 -19.32
C ASN A 69 -7.29 -1.04 -20.81
N ASP A 70 -7.43 -0.05 -21.69
CA ASP A 70 -7.42 -0.15 -23.15
C ASP A 70 -6.16 0.49 -23.79
N ASP A 71 -5.11 0.72 -22.99
CA ASP A 71 -3.85 1.39 -23.39
C ASP A 71 -4.02 2.84 -23.89
N SER A 72 -5.18 3.47 -23.66
CA SER A 72 -5.42 4.89 -23.98
C SER A 72 -4.64 5.88 -23.11
N GLY A 73 -3.98 5.37 -22.07
CA GLY A 73 -3.17 6.13 -21.14
C GLY A 73 -2.41 5.21 -20.18
N ARG A 74 -1.79 5.81 -19.17
CA ARG A 74 -1.00 5.10 -18.17
C ARG A 74 -0.94 5.89 -16.88
N PHE A 75 -1.21 5.21 -15.78
CA PHE A 75 -0.82 5.65 -14.44
C PHE A 75 0.19 4.70 -13.84
N GLU A 76 1.28 5.27 -13.34
CA GLU A 76 2.27 4.54 -12.56
C GLU A 76 2.64 5.35 -11.33
N ALA A 77 2.65 4.70 -10.18
CA ALA A 77 3.30 5.22 -8.99
C ALA A 77 4.20 4.14 -8.39
N ARG A 78 5.35 4.56 -7.87
CA ARG A 78 6.22 3.71 -7.07
C ARG A 78 6.75 4.48 -5.89
N ALA A 79 6.73 3.83 -4.72
CA ALA A 79 7.33 4.32 -3.50
C ALA A 79 8.23 3.23 -2.90
N ASP A 80 9.45 3.62 -2.56
CA ASP A 80 10.44 2.82 -1.84
C ASP A 80 10.44 3.30 -0.39
N LEU A 81 9.93 2.46 0.50
CA LEU A 81 9.67 2.73 1.90
C LEU A 81 10.72 2.02 2.76
N HIS A 82 11.25 2.73 3.73
CA HIS A 82 12.27 2.24 4.66
C HIS A 82 11.81 2.43 6.10
N ASP A 83 12.10 1.42 6.92
CA ASP A 83 11.75 1.38 8.35
C ASP A 83 10.26 1.64 8.59
N LEU A 84 9.40 1.05 7.74
CA LEU A 84 7.96 1.24 7.81
C LEU A 84 7.38 0.50 9.03
N GLU A 85 6.58 1.22 9.80
CA GLU A 85 5.66 0.67 10.80
C GLU A 85 4.24 0.63 10.20
N LEU A 86 3.71 -0.60 10.11
CA LEU A 86 2.45 -0.91 9.45
C LEU A 86 1.47 -1.61 10.39
N ALA A 87 0.38 -0.93 10.77
CA ALA A 87 -0.73 -1.48 11.52
C ALA A 87 -1.81 -2.06 10.58
N TYR A 88 -1.52 -3.20 9.95
CA TYR A 88 -2.32 -3.77 8.85
C TYR A 88 -3.72 -4.28 9.27
N LEU A 89 -3.88 -4.76 10.50
CA LEU A 89 -5.15 -5.17 11.11
C LEU A 89 -5.19 -4.74 12.59
N HIS A 90 -6.37 -4.38 13.10
CA HIS A 90 -6.53 -3.76 14.43
C HIS A 90 -6.05 -4.67 15.58
N ASP A 91 -6.44 -5.95 15.53
CA ASP A 91 -6.15 -6.93 16.60
C ASP A 91 -4.93 -7.80 16.29
N TRP A 92 -4.09 -7.38 15.35
CA TRP A 92 -2.89 -8.12 14.98
C TRP A 92 -1.65 -7.34 15.40
N PRO A 93 -0.55 -8.05 15.77
CA PRO A 93 0.70 -7.37 16.03
C PRO A 93 1.15 -6.59 14.79
N SER A 94 1.50 -5.32 14.95
CA SER A 94 1.94 -4.47 13.83
C SER A 94 3.23 -5.02 13.20
N GLY A 95 3.41 -4.72 11.91
CA GLY A 95 4.68 -4.92 11.24
C GLY A 95 5.59 -3.72 11.49
N ASP A 96 6.86 -3.95 11.75
CA ASP A 96 7.82 -2.89 12.00
C ASP A 96 9.15 -3.21 11.30
N LYS A 97 9.96 -2.17 11.03
CA LYS A 97 11.20 -2.26 10.25
C LYS A 97 10.99 -2.86 8.87
N LEU A 98 9.85 -2.58 8.25
CA LEU A 98 9.53 -3.09 6.93
C LEU A 98 10.25 -2.26 5.87
N ASP A 99 11.01 -2.93 5.00
CA ASP A 99 11.56 -2.32 3.79
C ASP A 99 10.70 -2.74 2.61
N VAL A 100 9.92 -1.80 2.07
CA VAL A 100 8.81 -2.10 1.15
C VAL A 100 8.96 -1.31 -0.15
N VAL A 101 8.75 -1.99 -1.27
CA VAL A 101 8.54 -1.36 -2.57
C VAL A 101 7.06 -1.49 -2.93
N ALA A 102 6.34 -0.37 -2.89
CA ALA A 102 4.96 -0.29 -3.36
C ALA A 102 4.93 0.21 -4.81
N ARG A 103 4.10 -0.42 -5.63
CA ARG A 103 3.87 -0.08 -7.04
C ARG A 103 2.37 -0.05 -7.31
N PHE A 104 1.94 0.99 -7.99
CA PHE A 104 0.58 1.14 -8.48
C PHE A 104 0.66 1.29 -9.99
N ILE A 105 -0.14 0.51 -10.70
CA ILE A 105 -0.26 0.58 -12.16
C ILE A 105 -1.74 0.61 -12.46
N ASN A 106 -2.20 1.72 -13.05
CA ASN A 106 -3.62 1.93 -13.36
C ASN A 106 -4.51 1.69 -12.13
N ASP A 107 -5.41 0.70 -12.18
CA ASP A 107 -6.31 0.29 -11.10
C ASP A 107 -5.76 -0.85 -10.23
N GLY A 108 -4.47 -1.18 -10.33
CA GLY A 108 -3.83 -2.26 -9.57
C GLY A 108 -2.71 -1.79 -8.64
N MET A 109 -2.37 -2.66 -7.69
CA MET A 109 -1.29 -2.45 -6.72
C MET A 109 -0.51 -3.73 -6.45
N GLN A 110 0.80 -3.58 -6.30
CA GLN A 110 1.72 -4.59 -5.78
C GLN A 110 2.62 -3.97 -4.73
N ALA A 111 2.78 -4.62 -3.60
CA ALA A 111 3.77 -4.26 -2.59
C ALA A 111 4.64 -5.47 -2.28
N HIS A 112 5.95 -5.26 -2.21
CA HIS A 112 6.92 -6.28 -1.87
C HIS A 112 7.76 -5.80 -0.69
N ALA A 113 7.80 -6.56 0.40
CA ALA A 113 8.70 -6.32 1.51
C ALA A 113 9.84 -7.34 1.49
N SER A 114 11.08 -6.85 1.46
CA SER A 114 12.29 -7.69 1.46
C SER A 114 12.78 -8.04 2.88
N SER A 115 12.24 -7.35 3.88
CA SER A 115 12.56 -7.58 5.28
C SER A 115 11.53 -6.91 6.18
N GLY A 116 11.43 -7.43 7.39
CA GLY A 116 10.74 -6.78 8.50
C GLY A 116 10.54 -7.73 9.65
N ARG A 117 9.76 -7.29 10.63
CA ARG A 117 9.37 -8.14 11.75
C ARG A 117 7.98 -7.80 12.25
N SER A 118 7.38 -8.76 12.95
CA SER A 118 6.15 -8.54 13.70
C SER A 118 6.17 -9.38 14.97
N MET A 119 6.09 -8.72 16.14
CA MET A 119 6.19 -9.36 17.46
C MET A 119 7.38 -10.35 17.60
N GLY A 120 8.53 -10.00 17.02
CA GLY A 120 9.73 -10.83 17.05
C GLY A 120 9.76 -11.99 16.05
N VAL A 121 8.72 -12.16 15.23
CA VAL A 121 8.75 -13.02 14.03
C VAL A 121 9.43 -12.24 12.91
N ALA A 122 10.55 -12.73 12.41
CA ALA A 122 11.21 -12.14 11.25
C ALA A 122 10.48 -12.58 9.97
N VAL A 123 10.24 -11.62 9.07
CA VAL A 123 9.74 -11.89 7.72
C VAL A 123 10.84 -11.54 6.72
N ASP A 124 11.12 -12.49 5.83
CA ASP A 124 12.19 -12.38 4.83
C ASP A 124 11.62 -12.01 3.45
N ASN A 125 10.35 -12.32 3.22
CA ASN A 125 9.65 -12.02 1.97
C ASN A 125 8.17 -11.82 2.23
N VAL A 126 7.61 -10.71 1.77
CA VAL A 126 6.17 -10.47 1.76
C VAL A 126 5.76 -9.92 0.42
N ASP A 127 4.84 -10.61 -0.26
CA ASP A 127 4.24 -10.14 -1.50
C ASP A 127 2.74 -9.91 -1.28
N ALA A 128 2.31 -8.69 -1.52
CA ALA A 128 0.92 -8.25 -1.42
C ALA A 128 0.46 -7.70 -2.77
N THR A 129 -0.67 -8.19 -3.28
CA THR A 129 -1.21 -7.76 -4.58
C THR A 129 -2.71 -7.50 -4.48
N ILE A 130 -3.15 -6.38 -5.06
CA ILE A 130 -4.54 -6.12 -5.44
C ILE A 130 -4.52 -5.93 -6.95
N ALA A 131 -5.12 -6.87 -7.68
CA ALA A 131 -5.09 -6.84 -9.14
C ALA A 131 -5.93 -5.71 -9.72
N ASN A 132 -7.07 -5.41 -9.09
CA ASN A 132 -8.01 -4.37 -9.51
C ASN A 132 -8.72 -3.75 -8.29
N PHE A 133 -8.69 -2.42 -8.14
CA PHE A 133 -9.38 -1.73 -7.04
C PHE A 133 -10.91 -1.75 -7.13
N HIS A 134 -11.47 -2.00 -8.32
CA HIS A 134 -12.90 -2.24 -8.50
C HIS A 134 -13.35 -3.60 -7.93
N GLU A 135 -12.43 -4.56 -7.83
CA GLU A 135 -12.61 -5.85 -7.14
C GLU A 135 -11.46 -6.07 -6.15
N PRO A 136 -11.47 -5.36 -5.00
CA PRO A 136 -10.29 -5.15 -4.17
C PRO A 136 -9.94 -6.39 -3.31
N VAL A 137 -9.56 -7.49 -3.97
CA VAL A 137 -9.09 -8.72 -3.33
C VAL A 137 -7.59 -8.60 -3.07
N LEU A 138 -7.21 -8.63 -1.79
CA LEU A 138 -5.81 -8.69 -1.37
C LEU A 138 -5.32 -10.13 -1.37
N VAL A 139 -4.35 -10.43 -2.22
CA VAL A 139 -3.60 -11.68 -2.22
C VAL A 139 -2.28 -11.45 -1.50
N LEU A 140 -1.98 -12.28 -0.51
CA LEU A 140 -0.81 -12.13 0.36
C LEU A 140 -0.02 -13.44 0.42
N ALA A 141 1.28 -13.36 0.17
CA ALA A 141 2.24 -14.44 0.39
C ALA A 141 3.31 -13.93 1.36
N ILE A 142 3.60 -14.69 2.42
CA ILE A 142 4.56 -14.31 3.46
C ILE A 142 5.46 -15.50 3.76
N ASP A 143 6.77 -15.27 3.69
CA ASP A 143 7.78 -16.18 4.21
C ASP A 143 8.40 -15.59 5.48
N GLY A 144 8.21 -16.30 6.59
CA GLY A 144 8.72 -15.89 7.90
C GLY A 144 9.39 -17.02 8.65
N LYS A 145 10.31 -16.65 9.56
CA LYS A 145 11.06 -17.59 10.40
C LYS A 145 11.06 -17.11 11.84
N ALA A 146 10.74 -18.02 12.76
CA ALA A 146 10.82 -17.78 14.18
C ALA A 146 10.94 -19.08 14.98
N ARG A 147 11.38 -18.97 16.23
CA ARG A 147 11.33 -20.10 17.18
C ARG A 147 9.87 -20.47 17.46
N GLY A 148 9.59 -21.76 17.66
CA GLY A 148 8.21 -22.23 17.89
C GLY A 148 7.49 -21.53 19.04
N ALA A 149 8.19 -21.21 20.13
CA ALA A 149 7.62 -20.43 21.24
C ALA A 149 7.18 -19.03 20.81
N VAL A 150 7.95 -18.36 19.95
CA VAL A 150 7.63 -17.02 19.42
C VAL A 150 6.44 -17.10 18.46
N LEU A 151 6.39 -18.10 17.57
CA LEU A 151 5.24 -18.32 16.69
C LEU A 151 3.95 -18.60 17.47
N LEU A 152 4.03 -19.40 18.53
CA LEU A 152 2.87 -19.67 19.38
C LEU A 152 2.40 -18.40 20.10
N SER A 153 3.33 -17.59 20.62
CA SER A 153 3.03 -16.28 21.21
C SER A 153 2.37 -15.34 20.20
N TYR A 154 2.86 -15.31 18.96
CA TYR A 154 2.28 -14.53 17.87
C TYR A 154 0.85 -14.97 17.58
N LEU A 155 0.61 -16.27 17.36
CA LEU A 155 -0.74 -16.80 17.09
C LEU A 155 -1.72 -16.48 18.23
N ARG A 156 -1.28 -16.61 19.48
CA ARG A 156 -2.07 -16.24 20.67
C ARG A 156 -2.40 -14.75 20.76
N ALA A 157 -1.58 -13.90 20.16
CA ALA A 157 -1.79 -12.46 20.11
C ALA A 157 -2.67 -12.00 18.93
N THR A 158 -3.22 -12.94 18.15
CA THR A 158 -4.16 -12.65 17.06
C THR A 158 -5.56 -13.18 17.40
N PRO A 159 -6.62 -12.74 16.69
CA PRO A 159 -7.96 -13.27 16.85
C PRO A 159 -8.07 -14.80 16.65
N ILE A 160 -7.16 -15.40 15.88
CA ILE A 160 -7.09 -16.86 15.69
C ILE A 160 -6.79 -17.55 17.02
N GLY A 161 -5.84 -17.01 17.78
CA GLY A 161 -5.52 -17.50 19.11
C GLY A 161 -6.68 -17.35 20.08
N ALA A 162 -7.43 -16.24 20.01
CA ALA A 162 -8.61 -16.02 20.83
C ALA A 162 -9.75 -17.01 20.51
N GLN A 163 -9.93 -17.39 19.24
CA GLN A 163 -10.96 -18.34 18.81
C GLN A 163 -10.66 -19.80 19.17
N HIS A 164 -9.39 -20.15 19.38
CA HIS A 164 -8.94 -21.52 19.67
C HIS A 164 -8.31 -21.70 21.06
N ALA A 165 -8.39 -20.69 21.92
CA ALA A 165 -8.06 -20.79 23.34
C ALA A 165 -9.28 -21.32 24.12
N ALA A 166 -9.61 -22.60 23.92
CA ALA A 166 -10.58 -23.36 24.72
C ALA A 166 -9.92 -24.64 25.26
#